data_AF-A0A183B8J4-F1
#
_entry.id   AF-A0A183B8J4-F1
#
_cell.length_a   1.000
_cell.length_b   1.000
_cell.length_c   1.000
_cell.angle_alpha   90.00
_cell.angle_beta   90.00
_cell.angle_gamma   90.00
#
_symmetry.space_group_name_H-M   'P 1'
#
loop_
_entity.id
_entity.type
_entity.pdbx_description
1 polymer ?
#
loop_
_entity_poly.entity_id
_entity_poly.type
_entity_poly.pdbx_seq_one_letter_code
_entity_poly.pdbx_strand_id
1 'polypeptide(L)'
;VRHEAERLEQEARGRLERQKIEDETAAEEVRRTLLETRVQLAALESTGQATAEAQSRADAARIEGQSAVELAKLHAEAGEIDADAELERLRKAREAELEFMRQKDSLKIAQLNEEMKIEVTRFTSMVSAIGPDNLRQIAKAGPEHNLRMLSALGLQSTLITDGTTPVNLLSTAHGLIGQLTRQSGETDKEDHRSRALSDDGASA
;
A
#
# COMPACT_ATOMS: atom_id res chain seq x y z
N VAL A 1 -94.01 -71.11 48.60
CA VAL A 1 -94.00 -70.56 47.22
C VAL A 1 -93.44 -69.12 47.16
N ARG A 2 -94.06 -68.08 47.75
CA ARG A 2 -93.54 -66.69 47.68
C ARG A 2 -92.13 -66.51 48.31
N HIS A 3 -91.90 -67.05 49.51
CA HIS A 3 -90.60 -66.91 50.18
C HIS A 3 -89.45 -67.69 49.52
N GLU A 4 -89.74 -68.79 48.83
CA GLU A 4 -88.73 -69.52 48.06
C GLU A 4 -88.34 -68.76 46.78
N ALA A 5 -89.31 -68.09 46.15
CA ALA A 5 -89.05 -67.22 45.01
C ALA A 5 -88.21 -65.99 45.40
N GLU A 6 -88.50 -65.35 46.53
CA GLU A 6 -87.71 -64.23 47.07
C GLU A 6 -86.26 -64.64 47.40
N ARG A 7 -86.07 -65.84 47.97
CA ARG A 7 -84.72 -66.36 48.25
C ARG A 7 -83.93 -66.66 46.97
N LEU A 8 -84.57 -67.30 45.99
CA LEU A 8 -83.98 -67.58 44.67
C LEU A 8 -83.63 -66.28 43.93
N GLU A 9 -84.49 -65.27 44.00
CA GLU A 9 -84.23 -63.96 43.40
C GLU A 9 -83.05 -63.26 44.06
N GLN A 10 -82.94 -63.30 45.40
CA GLN A 10 -81.81 -62.71 46.11
C GLN A 10 -80.50 -63.44 45.83
N GLU A 11 -80.51 -64.77 45.72
CA GLU A 11 -79.34 -65.55 45.30
C GLU A 11 -78.91 -65.23 43.86
N ALA A 12 -79.86 -65.08 42.93
CA ALA A 12 -79.59 -64.70 41.56
C ALA A 12 -79.02 -63.28 41.46
N ARG A 13 -79.57 -62.32 42.22
CA ARG A 13 -79.06 -60.94 42.31
C ARG A 13 -77.65 -60.91 42.89
N GLY A 14 -77.40 -61.64 43.97
CA GLY A 14 -76.05 -61.71 44.59
C GLY A 14 -75.01 -62.44 43.72
N ARG A 15 -75.44 -63.35 42.83
CA ARG A 15 -74.56 -63.93 41.80
C ARG A 15 -74.28 -62.93 40.67
N LEU A 16 -75.29 -62.21 40.21
CA LEU A 16 -75.15 -61.17 39.19
C LEU A 16 -74.23 -60.03 39.67
N GLU A 17 -74.39 -59.58 40.92
CA GLU A 17 -73.53 -58.55 41.49
C GLU A 17 -72.07 -59.01 41.62
N ARG A 18 -71.84 -60.26 42.06
CA ARG A 18 -70.49 -60.82 42.06
C ARG A 18 -69.90 -60.93 40.66
N GLN A 19 -70.67 -61.39 39.70
CA GLN A 19 -70.24 -61.46 38.31
C GLN A 19 -69.91 -60.08 37.73
N LYS A 20 -70.72 -59.06 38.04
CA LYS A 20 -70.42 -57.67 37.66
C LYS A 20 -69.12 -57.17 38.27
N ILE A 21 -68.88 -57.44 39.55
CA ILE A 21 -67.64 -57.04 40.23
C ILE A 21 -66.43 -57.75 39.61
N GLU A 22 -66.56 -59.04 39.29
CA GLU A 22 -65.51 -59.81 38.62
C GLU A 22 -65.21 -59.26 37.22
N ASP A 23 -66.24 -58.97 36.43
CA ASP A 23 -66.12 -58.38 35.09
C ASP A 23 -65.51 -56.97 35.14
N GLU A 24 -65.94 -56.13 36.10
CA GLU A 24 -65.41 -54.78 36.32
C GLU A 24 -63.93 -54.83 36.78
N THR A 25 -63.59 -55.79 37.65
CA THR A 25 -62.20 -55.97 38.11
C THR A 25 -61.31 -56.40 36.95
N ALA A 26 -61.74 -57.37 36.13
CA ALA A 26 -61.01 -57.79 34.95
C ALA A 26 -60.86 -56.65 33.93
N ALA A 27 -61.90 -55.83 33.74
CA ALA A 27 -61.84 -54.65 32.89
C ALA A 27 -60.83 -53.60 33.40
N GLU A 28 -60.80 -53.34 34.71
CA GLU A 28 -59.85 -52.40 35.32
C GLU A 28 -58.40 -52.92 35.31
N GLU A 29 -58.16 -54.23 35.42
CA GLU A 29 -56.83 -54.83 35.23
C GLU A 29 -56.30 -54.61 33.80
N VAL A 30 -57.14 -54.86 32.79
CA VAL A 30 -56.81 -54.58 31.38
C VAL A 30 -56.61 -53.08 31.16
N ARG A 31 -57.43 -52.23 31.80
CA ARG A 31 -57.29 -50.78 31.70
C ARG A 31 -55.97 -50.28 32.30
N ARG A 32 -55.54 -50.85 33.43
CA ARG A 32 -54.25 -50.53 34.05
C ARG A 32 -53.09 -50.85 33.12
N THR A 33 -53.06 -52.06 32.55
CA THR A 33 -51.98 -52.46 31.63
C THR A 33 -51.96 -51.62 30.36
N LEU A 34 -53.12 -51.23 29.83
CA LEU A 34 -53.22 -50.29 28.70
C LEU A 34 -52.66 -48.90 29.06
N LEU A 35 -52.93 -48.41 30.28
CA LEU A 35 -52.38 -47.12 30.72
C LEU A 35 -50.87 -47.17 30.92
N GLU A 36 -50.34 -48.24 31.53
CA GLU A 36 -48.91 -48.44 31.69
C GLU A 36 -48.18 -48.48 30.34
N THR A 37 -48.70 -49.24 29.37
CA THR A 37 -48.15 -49.28 28.01
C THR A 37 -48.27 -47.94 27.29
N ARG A 38 -49.37 -47.19 27.45
CA ARG A 38 -49.50 -45.83 26.89
C ARG A 38 -48.49 -44.84 27.46
N VAL A 39 -48.23 -44.91 28.77
CA VAL A 39 -47.22 -44.05 29.41
C VAL A 39 -45.82 -44.38 28.88
N GLN A 40 -45.50 -45.68 28.74
CA GLN A 40 -44.24 -46.11 28.14
C GLN A 40 -44.10 -45.66 26.68
N LEU A 41 -45.17 -45.79 25.88
CA LEU A 41 -45.19 -45.32 24.50
C LEU A 41 -45.01 -43.80 24.41
N ALA A 42 -45.69 -43.02 25.25
CA ALA A 42 -45.53 -41.56 25.27
C ALA A 42 -44.10 -41.14 25.64
N ALA A 43 -43.46 -41.85 26.59
CA ALA A 43 -42.06 -41.62 26.92
C ALA A 43 -41.13 -42.00 25.76
N LEU A 44 -41.38 -43.13 25.08
CA LEU A 44 -40.61 -43.57 23.93
C LEU A 44 -40.78 -42.61 22.73
N GLU A 45 -41.99 -42.14 22.47
CA GLU A 45 -42.30 -41.19 21.40
C GLU A 45 -41.62 -39.84 21.67
N SER A 46 -41.72 -39.33 22.89
CA SER A 46 -41.07 -38.08 23.29
C SER A 46 -39.55 -38.16 23.16
N THR A 47 -38.94 -39.26 23.63
CA THR A 47 -37.49 -39.48 23.49
C THR A 47 -37.06 -39.72 22.06
N GLY A 48 -37.84 -40.47 21.27
CA GLY A 48 -37.64 -40.68 19.84
C GLY A 48 -37.68 -39.37 19.05
N GLN A 49 -38.65 -38.51 19.34
CA GLN A 49 -38.75 -37.19 18.72
C GLN A 49 -37.56 -36.31 19.11
N ALA A 50 -37.24 -36.21 20.40
CA ALA A 50 -36.12 -35.39 20.87
C ALA A 50 -34.78 -35.85 20.30
N THR A 51 -34.55 -37.17 20.22
CA THR A 51 -33.32 -37.74 19.64
C THR A 51 -33.24 -37.52 18.13
N ALA A 52 -34.33 -37.72 17.39
CA ALA A 52 -34.37 -37.47 15.96
C ALA A 52 -34.13 -35.99 15.64
N GLU A 53 -34.72 -35.08 16.41
CA GLU A 53 -34.48 -33.63 16.26
C GLU A 53 -33.03 -33.26 16.59
N ALA A 54 -32.48 -33.79 17.69
CA ALA A 54 -31.09 -33.52 18.09
C ALA A 54 -30.09 -34.04 17.04
N GLN A 55 -30.31 -35.25 16.52
CA GLN A 55 -29.48 -35.83 15.46
C GLN A 55 -29.58 -35.02 14.17
N SER A 56 -30.80 -34.66 13.75
CA SER A 56 -31.01 -33.85 12.54
C SER A 56 -30.31 -32.49 12.64
N ARG A 57 -30.39 -31.82 13.80
CA ARG A 57 -29.69 -30.55 14.03
C ARG A 57 -28.17 -30.74 14.04
N ALA A 58 -27.68 -31.81 14.65
CA ALA A 58 -26.24 -32.10 14.67
C ALA A 58 -25.70 -32.37 13.27
N ASP A 59 -26.43 -33.12 12.44
CA ASP A 59 -26.05 -33.39 11.06
C ASP A 59 -26.11 -32.13 10.18
N ALA A 60 -27.14 -31.29 10.34
CA ALA A 60 -27.21 -30.01 9.66
C ALA A 60 -25.98 -29.13 10.00
N ALA A 61 -25.67 -28.97 11.28
CA ALA A 61 -24.51 -28.21 11.74
C ALA A 61 -23.17 -28.81 11.24
N ARG A 62 -23.08 -30.15 11.16
CA ARG A 62 -21.90 -30.83 10.60
C ARG A 62 -21.74 -30.53 9.12
N ILE A 63 -22.82 -30.62 8.33
CA ILE A 63 -22.80 -30.33 6.90
C ILE A 63 -22.42 -28.86 6.68
N GLU A 64 -23.05 -27.93 7.39
CA GLU A 64 -22.74 -26.50 7.30
C GLU A 64 -21.27 -26.23 7.65
N GLY A 65 -20.75 -26.83 8.72
CA GLY A 65 -19.34 -26.69 9.11
C GLY A 65 -18.38 -27.24 8.06
N GLN A 66 -18.69 -28.42 7.49
CA GLN A 66 -17.88 -29.03 6.43
C GLN A 66 -17.89 -28.17 5.15
N SER A 67 -19.08 -27.72 4.71
CA SER A 67 -19.24 -26.85 3.55
C SER A 67 -18.55 -25.50 3.75
N ALA A 68 -18.61 -24.91 4.96
CA ALA A 68 -17.93 -23.66 5.25
C ALA A 68 -16.40 -23.80 5.14
N VAL A 69 -15.83 -24.90 5.62
CA VAL A 69 -14.40 -25.19 5.48
C VAL A 69 -14.02 -25.41 4.01
N GLU A 70 -14.81 -26.16 3.27
CA GLU A 70 -14.57 -26.40 1.85
C GLU A 70 -14.65 -25.11 1.03
N LEU A 71 -15.66 -24.29 1.28
CA LEU A 71 -15.81 -22.97 0.68
C LEU A 71 -14.62 -22.06 1.00
N ALA A 72 -14.16 -22.04 2.24
CA ALA A 72 -12.98 -21.27 2.64
C ALA A 72 -11.70 -21.74 1.91
N LYS A 73 -11.55 -23.06 1.69
CA LYS A 73 -10.43 -23.60 0.90
C LYS A 73 -10.49 -23.17 -0.55
N LEU A 74 -11.66 -23.29 -1.19
CA LEU A 74 -11.85 -22.88 -2.58
C LEU A 74 -11.62 -21.37 -2.76
N HIS A 75 -12.05 -20.55 -1.81
CA HIS A 75 -11.75 -19.12 -1.82
C HIS A 75 -10.26 -18.81 -1.65
N ALA A 76 -9.56 -19.56 -0.79
CA ALA A 76 -8.12 -19.40 -0.63
C ALA A 76 -7.37 -19.77 -1.91
N GLU A 77 -7.74 -20.89 -2.55
CA GLU A 77 -7.16 -21.34 -3.83
C GLU A 77 -7.45 -20.35 -4.96
N ALA A 78 -8.68 -19.85 -5.07
CA ALA A 78 -9.02 -18.81 -6.05
C ALA A 78 -8.21 -17.53 -5.80
N GLY A 79 -8.07 -17.11 -4.55
CA GLY A 79 -7.25 -15.95 -4.19
C GLY A 79 -5.77 -16.12 -4.50
N GLU A 80 -5.23 -17.33 -4.33
CA GLU A 80 -3.84 -17.66 -4.70
C GLU A 80 -3.65 -17.58 -6.22
N ILE A 81 -4.56 -18.17 -7.00
CA ILE A 81 -4.53 -18.11 -8.47
C ILE A 81 -4.60 -16.67 -8.98
N ASP A 82 -5.50 -15.85 -8.42
CA ASP A 82 -5.65 -14.45 -8.82
C ASP A 82 -4.40 -13.62 -8.47
N ALA A 83 -3.83 -13.84 -7.28
CA ALA A 83 -2.62 -13.17 -6.84
C ALA A 83 -1.42 -13.54 -7.71
N ASP A 84 -1.25 -14.82 -8.02
CA ASP A 84 -0.17 -15.32 -8.88
C ASP A 84 -0.30 -14.79 -10.30
N ALA A 85 -1.51 -14.78 -10.86
CA ALA A 85 -1.77 -14.23 -12.19
C ALA A 85 -1.43 -12.73 -12.27
N GLU A 86 -1.82 -11.96 -11.26
CA GLU A 86 -1.51 -10.53 -11.20
C GLU A 86 -0.01 -10.29 -11.00
N LEU A 87 0.64 -11.09 -10.17
CA LEU A 87 2.07 -11.00 -9.93
C LEU A 87 2.88 -11.31 -11.19
N GLU A 88 2.49 -12.32 -11.95
CA GLU A 88 3.10 -12.64 -13.25
C GLU A 88 2.87 -11.53 -14.29
N ARG A 89 1.67 -10.94 -14.33
CA ARG A 89 1.38 -9.79 -15.19
C ARG A 89 2.28 -8.60 -14.85
N LEU A 90 2.42 -8.28 -13.56
CA LEU A 90 3.27 -7.18 -13.09
C LEU A 90 4.75 -7.44 -13.35
N ARG A 91 5.23 -8.67 -13.14
CA ARG A 91 6.61 -9.07 -13.44
C ARG A 91 6.94 -8.83 -14.91
N LYS A 92 6.11 -9.33 -15.82
CA LYS A 92 6.32 -9.16 -17.27
C LYS A 92 6.30 -7.68 -17.68
N ALA A 93 5.37 -6.90 -17.14
CA ALA A 93 5.30 -5.47 -17.42
C ALA A 93 6.57 -4.73 -16.95
N ARG A 94 7.02 -5.01 -15.72
CA ARG A 94 8.24 -4.39 -15.18
C ARG A 94 9.51 -4.85 -15.89
N GLU A 95 9.59 -6.11 -16.29
CA GLU A 95 10.73 -6.63 -17.05
C GLU A 95 10.85 -5.91 -18.40
N ALA A 96 9.74 -5.75 -19.12
CA ALA A 96 9.69 -4.98 -20.36
C ALA A 96 10.06 -3.50 -20.14
N GLU A 97 9.60 -2.89 -19.05
CA GLU A 97 9.94 -1.50 -18.70
C GLU A 97 11.43 -1.32 -18.38
N LEU A 98 12.00 -2.23 -17.59
CA LEU A 98 13.43 -2.23 -17.27
C LEU A 98 14.29 -2.38 -18.52
N GLU A 99 13.89 -3.28 -19.43
CA GLU A 99 14.60 -3.47 -20.68
C GLU A 99 14.53 -2.24 -21.58
N PHE A 100 13.35 -1.63 -21.71
CA PHE A 100 13.19 -0.36 -22.42
C PHE A 100 14.05 0.75 -21.82
N MET A 101 14.09 0.89 -20.49
CA MET A 101 14.92 1.89 -19.82
C MET A 101 16.41 1.64 -20.07
N ARG A 102 16.89 0.40 -19.98
CA ARG A 102 18.29 0.06 -20.30
C ARG A 102 18.64 0.42 -21.74
N GLN A 103 17.76 0.11 -22.68
CA GLN A 103 17.98 0.44 -24.09
C GLN A 103 18.00 1.97 -24.29
N LYS A 104 17.09 2.70 -23.66
CA LYS A 104 17.07 4.17 -23.69
C LYS A 104 18.33 4.78 -23.09
N ASP A 105 18.79 4.27 -21.96
CA ASP A 105 19.99 4.76 -21.27
C ASP A 105 21.24 4.48 -22.09
N SER A 106 21.37 3.26 -22.63
CA SER A 106 22.50 2.92 -23.52
C SER A 106 22.53 3.78 -24.78
N LEU A 107 21.37 4.04 -25.39
CA LEU A 107 21.26 4.97 -26.51
C LEU A 107 21.64 6.40 -26.11
N LYS A 108 21.24 6.84 -24.91
CA LYS A 108 21.57 8.19 -24.43
C LYS A 108 23.07 8.35 -24.17
N ILE A 109 23.71 7.33 -23.58
CA ILE A 109 25.16 7.31 -23.40
C ILE A 109 25.87 7.37 -24.75
N ALA A 110 25.44 6.57 -25.72
CA ALA A 110 26.01 6.58 -27.07
C ALA A 110 25.87 7.95 -27.74
N GLN A 111 24.69 8.57 -27.64
CA GLN A 111 24.45 9.92 -28.15
C GLN A 111 25.40 10.95 -27.52
N LEU A 112 25.48 10.99 -26.18
CA LEU A 112 26.32 11.94 -25.46
C LEU A 112 27.81 11.75 -25.78
N ASN A 113 28.26 10.51 -25.96
CA ASN A 113 29.63 10.22 -26.35
C ASN A 113 29.96 10.76 -27.74
N GLU A 114 29.05 10.61 -28.70
CA GLU A 114 29.27 11.15 -30.06
C GLU A 114 29.20 12.68 -30.08
N GLU A 115 28.25 13.27 -29.36
CA GLU A 115 28.16 14.73 -29.16
C GLU A 115 29.47 15.27 -28.53
N MET A 116 29.98 14.62 -27.49
CA MET A 116 31.24 14.99 -26.84
C MET A 116 32.43 14.85 -27.79
N LYS A 117 32.49 13.80 -28.61
CA LYS A 117 33.56 13.60 -29.60
C LYS A 117 33.56 14.71 -30.65
N ILE A 118 32.38 15.13 -31.11
CA ILE A 118 32.23 16.27 -32.02
C ILE A 118 32.69 17.55 -31.34
N GLU A 119 32.27 17.81 -30.10
CA GLU A 119 32.64 19.03 -29.37
C GLU A 119 34.14 19.09 -29.07
N VAL A 120 34.76 17.98 -28.67
CA VAL A 120 36.21 17.89 -28.51
C VAL A 120 36.91 18.20 -29.83
N THR A 121 36.47 17.61 -30.94
CA THR A 121 37.05 17.86 -32.27
C THR A 121 36.90 19.32 -32.70
N ARG A 122 35.72 19.91 -32.47
CA ARG A 122 35.43 21.33 -32.74
C ARG A 122 36.30 22.24 -31.88
N PHE A 123 36.40 21.98 -30.58
CA PHE A 123 37.20 22.77 -29.65
C PHE A 123 38.68 22.67 -29.98
N THR A 124 39.21 21.47 -30.25
CA THR A 124 40.59 21.28 -30.70
C THR A 124 40.86 22.05 -31.99
N SER A 125 39.96 21.98 -32.97
CA SER A 125 40.11 22.73 -34.23
C SER A 125 40.13 24.25 -33.99
N MET A 126 39.27 24.76 -33.11
CA MET A 126 39.22 26.17 -32.73
C MET A 126 40.49 26.62 -32.02
N VAL A 127 40.98 25.84 -31.04
CA VAL A 127 42.22 26.11 -30.31
C VAL A 127 43.43 26.08 -31.24
N SER A 128 43.50 25.08 -32.14
CA SER A 128 44.56 24.98 -33.15
C SER A 128 44.55 26.15 -34.13
N ALA A 129 43.38 26.64 -34.54
CA ALA A 129 43.26 27.79 -35.44
C ALA A 129 43.71 29.12 -34.79
N ILE A 130 43.44 29.31 -33.48
CA ILE A 130 43.96 30.48 -32.74
C ILE A 130 45.48 30.39 -32.60
N GLY A 131 45.98 29.19 -32.28
CA GLY A 131 47.40 28.91 -32.08
C GLY A 131 47.88 29.18 -30.63
N PRO A 132 48.88 28.42 -30.15
CA PRO A 132 49.35 28.47 -28.76
C PRO A 132 49.97 29.81 -28.38
N ASP A 133 50.62 30.49 -29.34
CA ASP A 133 51.27 31.78 -29.11
C ASP A 133 50.24 32.90 -28.91
N ASN A 134 49.17 32.92 -29.69
CA ASN A 134 48.07 33.88 -29.51
C ASN A 134 47.32 33.63 -28.22
N LEU A 135 47.04 32.37 -27.84
CA LEU A 135 46.43 32.06 -26.54
C LEU A 135 47.30 32.52 -25.37
N ARG A 136 48.62 32.33 -25.48
CA ARG A 136 49.58 32.84 -24.49
C ARG A 136 49.55 34.37 -24.42
N GLN A 137 49.48 35.06 -25.55
CA GLN A 137 49.38 36.52 -25.58
C GLN A 137 48.05 37.02 -24.99
N ILE A 138 46.92 36.38 -25.31
CA ILE A 138 45.61 36.73 -24.76
C ILE A 138 45.58 36.51 -23.23
N ALA A 139 46.11 35.38 -22.74
CA ALA A 139 46.19 35.10 -21.31
C ALA A 139 47.14 36.07 -20.57
N LYS A 140 48.23 36.49 -21.21
CA LYS A 140 49.18 37.48 -20.65
C LYS A 140 48.69 38.91 -20.80
N ALA A 141 47.79 39.22 -21.73
CA ALA A 141 47.35 40.58 -22.02
C ALA A 141 46.73 41.27 -20.79
N GLY A 142 45.94 40.56 -19.97
CA GLY A 142 45.37 41.13 -18.74
C GLY A 142 46.45 41.52 -17.72
N PRO A 143 47.28 40.57 -17.25
CA PRO A 143 48.38 40.86 -16.33
C PRO A 143 49.39 41.88 -16.89
N GLU A 144 49.78 41.78 -18.16
CA GLU A 144 50.71 42.70 -18.80
C GLU A 144 50.12 44.11 -18.96
N HIS A 145 48.83 44.24 -19.28
CA HIS A 145 48.14 45.53 -19.32
C HIS A 145 48.14 46.21 -17.95
N ASN A 146 47.83 45.45 -16.90
CA ASN A 146 47.85 45.94 -15.52
C ASN A 146 49.27 46.35 -15.08
N LEU A 147 50.29 45.58 -15.45
CA LEU A 147 51.70 45.92 -15.22
C LEU A 147 52.14 47.17 -15.98
N ARG A 148 51.69 47.35 -17.24
CA ARG A 148 51.97 48.54 -18.04
C ARG A 148 51.30 49.79 -17.46
N MET A 149 50.08 49.70 -16.96
CA MET A 149 49.41 50.81 -16.26
C MET A 149 50.15 51.20 -14.98
N LEU A 150 50.54 50.22 -14.15
CA LEU A 150 51.35 50.47 -12.95
C LEU A 150 52.67 51.15 -13.31
N SER A 151 53.36 50.67 -14.35
CA SER A 151 54.59 51.29 -14.85
C SER A 151 54.38 52.70 -15.41
N ALA A 152 53.26 52.97 -16.10
CA ALA A 152 52.92 54.30 -16.63
C ALA A 152 52.61 55.32 -15.52
N LEU A 153 52.10 54.83 -14.38
CA LEU A 153 51.93 55.60 -13.14
C LEU A 153 53.23 55.74 -12.33
N GLY A 154 54.36 55.23 -12.85
CA GLY A 154 55.67 55.28 -12.19
C GLY A 154 55.84 54.27 -11.05
N LEU A 155 54.93 53.30 -10.90
CA LEU A 155 54.94 52.30 -9.85
C LEU A 155 55.58 51.01 -10.39
N GLN A 156 56.80 50.70 -9.95
CA GLN A 156 57.40 49.40 -10.22
C GLN A 156 56.63 48.33 -9.46
N SER A 157 56.38 47.17 -10.09
CA SER A 157 55.82 45.98 -9.43
C SER A 157 56.85 45.35 -8.49
N THR A 158 57.29 46.11 -7.49
CA THR A 158 58.15 45.67 -6.42
C THR A 158 57.26 45.12 -5.32
N LEU A 159 57.56 43.91 -4.83
CA LEU A 159 57.01 43.40 -3.59
C LEU A 159 57.53 44.31 -2.47
N ILE A 160 56.74 45.32 -2.07
CA ILE A 160 57.12 46.18 -0.96
C ILE A 160 56.87 45.39 0.32
N THR A 161 57.94 44.78 0.84
CA THR A 161 57.92 44.09 2.12
C THR A 161 58.14 45.11 3.23
N ASP A 162 57.06 45.56 3.86
CA ASP A 162 57.15 46.01 5.26
C ASP A 162 56.88 44.79 6.15
N GLY A 163 57.70 44.62 7.18
CA GLY A 163 58.11 43.34 7.79
C GLY A 163 57.04 42.51 8.52
N THR A 164 55.76 42.61 8.18
CA THR A 164 54.71 41.83 8.85
C THR A 164 53.59 41.33 7.93
N THR A 165 53.45 41.84 6.70
CA THR A 165 52.53 41.26 5.71
C THR A 165 52.99 41.52 4.28
N PRO A 166 53.20 40.48 3.44
CA PRO A 166 53.57 40.69 2.05
C PRO A 166 52.37 41.25 1.27
N VAL A 167 52.41 42.54 0.94
CA VAL A 167 51.38 43.18 0.10
C VAL A 167 51.81 43.07 -1.35
N ASN A 168 51.13 42.21 -2.10
CA ASN A 168 51.29 42.15 -3.54
C ASN A 168 50.52 43.32 -4.19
N LEU A 169 51.23 44.36 -4.59
CA LEU A 169 50.64 45.57 -5.22
C LEU A 169 49.77 45.26 -6.44
N LEU A 170 50.02 44.13 -7.12
CA LEU A 170 49.19 43.65 -8.23
C LEU A 170 47.78 43.24 -7.77
N SER A 171 47.69 42.61 -6.59
CA SER A 171 46.42 42.19 -5.96
C SER A 171 45.67 43.38 -5.37
N THR A 172 46.39 44.29 -4.71
CA THR A 172 45.81 45.49 -4.09
C THR A 172 45.28 46.49 -5.12
N ALA A 173 45.93 46.65 -6.26
CA ALA A 173 45.44 47.49 -7.36
C ALA A 173 44.12 46.96 -7.95
N HIS A 174 43.92 45.64 -8.00
CA HIS A 174 42.67 45.04 -8.47
C HIS A 174 41.47 45.38 -7.57
N GLY A 175 41.68 45.46 -6.24
CA GLY A 175 40.66 45.85 -5.28
C GLY A 175 40.24 47.33 -5.38
N LEU A 176 41.19 48.22 -5.69
CA LEU A 176 40.93 49.66 -5.87
C LEU A 176 40.35 50.00 -7.25
N ILE A 177 40.83 49.35 -8.33
CA ILE A 177 40.30 49.55 -9.69
C ILE A 177 38.90 48.93 -9.82
N GLY A 178 38.65 47.75 -9.24
CA GLY A 178 37.32 47.13 -9.24
C GLY A 178 36.24 47.93 -8.50
N GLN A 179 36.63 48.80 -7.55
CA GLN A 179 35.73 49.76 -6.90
C GLN A 179 35.40 50.97 -7.80
N LEU A 180 36.34 51.42 -8.64
CA LEU A 180 36.11 52.50 -9.59
C LEU A 180 35.17 52.09 -10.74
N THR A 181 35.27 50.87 -11.25
CA THR A 181 34.44 50.42 -12.40
C THR A 181 33.01 50.02 -12.01
N ARG A 182 32.75 49.63 -10.75
CA ARG A 182 31.36 49.40 -10.27
C ARG A 182 30.57 50.71 -10.16
N GLN A 183 31.23 51.80 -9.79
CA GLN A 183 30.56 53.10 -9.64
C GLN A 183 30.05 53.69 -10.96
N SER A 184 30.49 53.20 -12.12
CA SER A 184 30.08 53.72 -13.44
C SER A 184 28.95 52.92 -14.11
N GLY A 185 28.50 51.79 -13.54
CA GLY A 185 27.42 50.96 -14.09
C GLY A 185 26.15 50.89 -13.24
N GLU A 186 26.12 51.56 -12.09
CA GLU A 186 25.09 51.41 -11.06
C GLU A 186 24.20 52.65 -10.94
N THR A 187 23.95 53.35 -12.05
CA THR A 187 22.97 54.46 -12.10
C THR A 187 21.71 54.16 -12.93
N ASP A 188 21.62 53.01 -13.60
CA ASP A 188 20.51 52.71 -14.53
C ASP A 188 19.57 51.57 -14.09
N LYS A 189 19.59 51.11 -12.82
CA LYS A 189 18.77 49.96 -12.38
C LYS A 189 17.90 50.15 -11.13
N GLU A 190 17.61 51.37 -10.70
CA GLU A 190 16.67 51.58 -9.57
C GLU A 190 15.22 51.92 -9.96
N ASP A 191 14.92 52.28 -11.22
CA ASP A 191 13.57 52.77 -11.58
C ASP A 191 12.54 51.73 -12.09
N HIS A 192 12.85 50.42 -12.05
CA HIS A 192 11.93 49.40 -12.61
C HIS A 192 11.50 48.26 -11.67
N ARG A 193 11.75 48.33 -10.36
CA ARG A 193 11.37 47.25 -9.42
C ARG A 193 10.22 47.53 -8.46
N SER A 194 9.59 48.70 -8.52
CA SER A 194 8.48 49.07 -7.63
C SER A 194 7.08 48.91 -8.23
N ARG A 195 6.91 48.17 -9.34
CA ARG A 195 5.58 48.02 -10.00
C ARG A 195 5.15 46.61 -10.40
N ALA A 196 5.69 45.57 -9.77
CA ALA A 196 5.21 44.20 -9.98
C ALA A 196 5.30 43.40 -8.68
N LEU A 197 4.30 43.55 -7.82
CA LEU A 197 3.94 42.61 -6.74
C LEU A 197 2.68 43.14 -6.00
N SER A 198 1.60 43.36 -6.75
CA SER A 198 0.25 43.51 -6.19
C SER A 198 -0.81 43.39 -7.29
N ASP A 199 -0.89 42.22 -7.93
CA ASP A 199 -2.15 41.69 -8.47
C ASP A 199 -1.90 40.26 -8.97
N ASP A 200 -2.34 39.28 -8.19
CA ASP A 200 -3.24 38.24 -8.69
C ASP A 200 -3.68 37.37 -7.51
N GLY A 201 -4.87 37.68 -7.02
CA GLY A 201 -5.69 36.75 -6.28
C GLY A 201 -6.65 36.03 -7.24
N ALA A 202 -6.94 34.79 -6.90
CA ALA A 202 -8.17 34.06 -7.21
C ALA A 202 -8.47 33.72 -8.68
N SER A 203 -8.35 32.42 -9.00
CA SER A 203 -9.39 31.73 -9.76
C SER A 203 -9.30 30.21 -9.54
N ALA A 204 -10.43 29.66 -9.04
CA ALA A 204 -10.96 28.29 -9.18
C ALA A 204 -10.07 27.08 -8.83
#